data_AF-A0A937VVD6-F1
#
_entry.id   AF-A0A937VVD6-F1
#
_cell.length_a   1.000
_cell.length_b   1.000
_cell.length_c   1.000
_cell.angle_alpha   90.00
_cell.angle_beta   90.00
_cell.angle_gamma   90.00
#
_symmetry.space_group_name_H-M   'P 1'
#
loop_
_entity.id
_entity.type
_entity.pdbx_description
1 polymer ?
#
loop_
_entity_poly.entity_id
_entity_poly.type
_entity_poly.pdbx_seq_one_letter_code
_entity_poly.pdbx_strand_id
1 'polypeptide(L)'
;MQVFTDEPTTVDDEVAVTSSSLLDSKTSKLDDILNEKLEQAFHKQTSTIVLHDVAKIAAEHSPIDLAYAASRLPPVDRPILYENLNDISSKIDFITNTDSSTRVAIFRHISDIEVKKV
;
A
#
# COMPACT_ATOMS: atom_id res chain seq x y z
N MET A 1 8.90 61.55 -23.62
CA MET A 1 9.27 61.35 -22.20
C MET A 1 7.99 61.43 -21.38
N GLN A 2 7.52 60.47 -20.61
CA GLN A 2 7.78 59.04 -20.42
C GLN A 2 6.51 58.58 -19.69
N VAL A 3 5.68 57.76 -20.33
CA VAL A 3 4.43 57.25 -19.73
C VAL A 3 4.82 56.07 -18.85
N PHE A 4 4.49 56.14 -17.56
CA PHE A 4 4.69 55.07 -16.60
C PHE A 4 3.75 53.90 -16.95
N THR A 5 4.33 52.77 -17.35
CA THR A 5 3.64 51.48 -17.41
C THR A 5 4.00 50.72 -16.15
N ASP A 6 3.10 50.69 -15.17
CA ASP A 6 3.09 49.68 -14.12
C ASP A 6 2.02 48.64 -14.49
N GLU A 7 2.46 47.48 -14.98
CA GLU A 7 1.72 46.24 -14.86
C GLU A 7 2.70 45.09 -14.58
N PRO A 8 2.61 44.46 -13.39
CA PRO A 8 2.92 43.05 -13.26
C PRO A 8 1.61 42.29 -13.12
N THR A 9 1.02 41.88 -14.24
CA THR A 9 -0.06 40.89 -14.23
C THR A 9 0.56 39.51 -14.01
N THR A 10 0.71 39.11 -12.75
CA THR A 10 0.96 37.73 -12.35
C THR A 10 -0.36 37.04 -12.07
N VAL A 11 -0.86 36.23 -13.00
CA VAL A 11 -1.84 35.18 -12.69
C VAL A 11 -1.83 34.14 -13.82
N ASP A 12 -1.00 33.12 -13.69
CA ASP A 12 -1.17 31.85 -14.40
C ASP A 12 -0.61 30.73 -13.51
N ASP A 13 -1.26 30.53 -12.35
CA ASP A 13 -0.90 29.46 -11.40
C ASP A 13 -2.15 28.85 -10.72
N GLU A 14 -3.26 28.71 -11.46
CA GLU A 14 -4.53 28.14 -10.94
C GLU A 14 -4.94 26.79 -11.55
N VAL A 15 -4.13 26.21 -12.45
CA VAL A 15 -4.51 24.96 -13.16
C VAL A 15 -3.91 23.69 -12.51
N ALA A 16 -2.88 23.82 -11.67
CA ALA A 16 -2.19 22.68 -11.05
C ALA A 16 -2.85 22.18 -9.74
N VAL A 17 -3.57 23.04 -9.02
CA VAL A 17 -4.11 22.71 -7.68
C VAL A 17 -5.33 21.79 -7.75
N THR A 18 -6.19 21.98 -8.76
CA THR A 18 -7.43 21.22 -8.94
C THR A 18 -7.18 19.78 -9.39
N SER A 19 -6.16 19.55 -10.22
CA SER A 19 -5.77 18.23 -10.69
C SER A 19 -5.15 17.38 -9.57
N SER A 20 -4.30 17.96 -8.71
CA SER A 20 -3.76 17.26 -7.54
C SER A 20 -4.87 16.87 -6.55
N SER A 21 -5.80 17.77 -6.24
CA SER A 21 -6.92 17.49 -5.33
C SER A 21 -7.87 16.40 -5.84
N LEU A 22 -8.10 16.32 -7.15
CA LEU A 22 -8.89 15.26 -7.77
C LEU A 22 -8.18 13.90 -7.77
N LEU A 23 -6.85 13.90 -7.93
CA LEU A 23 -6.05 12.68 -7.82
C LEU A 23 -6.07 12.19 -6.37
N ASP A 24 -5.81 13.06 -5.40
CA ASP A 24 -5.87 12.73 -3.96
C ASP A 24 -7.25 12.21 -3.55
N SER A 25 -8.33 12.80 -4.07
CA SER A 25 -9.70 12.33 -3.82
C SER A 25 -9.97 10.94 -4.41
N LYS A 26 -9.39 10.62 -5.57
CA LYS A 26 -9.48 9.30 -6.20
C LYS A 26 -8.63 8.27 -5.46
N THR A 27 -7.42 8.65 -5.02
CA THR A 27 -6.53 7.81 -4.22
C THR A 27 -7.15 7.49 -2.87
N SER A 28 -7.73 8.49 -2.18
CA SER A 28 -8.48 8.29 -0.93
C SER A 28 -9.65 7.34 -1.11
N LYS A 29 -10.40 7.46 -2.22
CA LYS A 29 -11.52 6.56 -2.51
C LYS A 29 -11.05 5.13 -2.80
N LEU A 30 -9.89 4.97 -3.44
CA LEU A 30 -9.29 3.65 -3.69
C LEU A 30 -8.84 3.01 -2.38
N ASP A 31 -8.24 3.81 -1.50
CA ASP A 31 -7.80 3.41 -0.16
C ASP A 31 -8.97 2.92 0.70
N ASP A 32 -10.12 3.60 0.65
CA ASP A 32 -11.32 3.21 1.39
C ASP A 32 -11.85 1.86 0.88
N ILE A 33 -11.91 1.67 -0.45
CA ILE A 33 -12.35 0.42 -1.08
C ILE A 33 -11.41 -0.74 -0.71
N LEU A 34 -10.10 -0.50 -0.70
CA LEU A 34 -9.11 -1.50 -0.30
C LEU A 34 -9.30 -1.88 1.17
N ASN A 35 -9.53 -0.89 2.03
CA ASN A 35 -9.72 -1.11 3.45
C ASN A 35 -10.98 -1.94 3.73
N GLU A 36 -12.09 -1.61 3.05
CA GLU A 36 -13.36 -2.33 3.15
C GLU A 36 -13.20 -3.80 2.71
N LYS A 37 -12.48 -4.06 1.62
CA LYS A 37 -12.21 -5.42 1.14
C LYS A 37 -11.36 -6.23 2.11
N LEU A 38 -10.33 -5.61 2.68
CA LEU A 38 -9.49 -6.25 3.68
C LEU A 38 -10.32 -6.58 4.93
N GLU A 39 -11.07 -5.61 5.46
CA GLU A 39 -11.92 -5.80 6.62
C GLU A 39 -12.95 -6.93 6.38
N GLN A 40 -13.60 -6.96 5.22
CA GLN A 40 -14.52 -8.05 4.84
C GLN A 40 -13.83 -9.41 4.74
N ALA A 41 -12.59 -9.46 4.22
CA ALA A 41 -11.80 -10.68 4.15
C ALA A 41 -11.47 -11.21 5.55
N PHE A 42 -11.16 -10.33 6.52
CA PHE A 42 -10.86 -10.73 7.89
C PHE A 42 -12.10 -11.03 8.74
N HIS A 43 -13.26 -10.41 8.45
CA HIS A 43 -14.47 -10.55 9.28
C HIS A 43 -15.18 -11.91 9.13
N LYS A 44 -14.93 -12.68 8.06
CA LYS A 44 -15.51 -14.02 7.90
C LYS A 44 -14.73 -15.05 8.72
N GLN A 45 -15.27 -15.39 9.88
CA GLN A 45 -14.89 -16.56 10.68
C GLN A 45 -14.96 -17.86 9.85
N THR A 46 -13.88 -18.22 9.16
CA THR A 46 -13.47 -19.60 8.83
C THR A 46 -12.04 -19.54 8.27
N SER A 47 -11.11 -20.16 9.00
CA SER A 47 -9.64 -20.09 8.87
C SER A 47 -9.05 -20.57 7.53
N THR A 48 -9.87 -20.87 6.52
CA THR A 48 -9.42 -21.38 5.20
C THR A 48 -9.82 -20.48 4.04
N ILE A 49 -10.78 -19.57 4.21
CA ILE A 49 -11.24 -18.67 3.12
C ILE A 49 -10.44 -17.36 3.08
N VAL A 50 -9.94 -16.90 4.23
CA VAL A 50 -9.15 -15.65 4.35
C VAL A 50 -7.81 -15.73 3.62
N LEU A 51 -7.14 -16.89 3.64
CA LEU A 51 -5.81 -17.06 3.04
C LEU A 51 -5.85 -16.93 1.50
N HIS A 52 -6.86 -17.56 0.89
CA HIS A 52 -7.03 -17.56 -0.56
C HIS A 52 -7.39 -16.16 -1.09
N ASP A 53 -8.27 -15.45 -0.39
CA ASP A 53 -8.67 -14.10 -0.80
C ASP A 53 -7.52 -13.10 -0.64
N VAL A 54 -6.73 -13.23 0.43
CA VAL A 54 -5.52 -12.41 0.62
C VAL A 54 -4.44 -12.74 -0.41
N ALA A 55 -4.23 -14.00 -0.75
CA ALA A 55 -3.32 -14.42 -1.82
C ALA A 55 -3.76 -13.85 -3.18
N LYS A 56 -5.06 -13.89 -3.47
CA LYS A 56 -5.64 -13.30 -4.68
C LYS A 56 -5.44 -11.79 -4.73
N ILE A 57 -5.69 -11.09 -3.61
CA ILE A 57 -5.43 -9.64 -3.51
C ILE A 57 -3.95 -9.34 -3.75
N ALA A 58 -3.04 -10.12 -3.14
CA ALA A 58 -1.60 -9.97 -3.33
C ALA A 58 -1.16 -10.19 -4.80
N ALA A 59 -1.83 -11.07 -5.54
CA ALA A 59 -1.54 -11.31 -6.95
C ALA A 59 -2.04 -10.19 -7.88
N GLU A 60 -3.05 -9.42 -7.46
CA GLU A 60 -3.70 -8.38 -8.27
C GLU A 60 -3.12 -6.97 -8.07
N HIS A 61 -2.29 -6.76 -7.04
CA HIS A 61 -1.78 -5.44 -6.66
C HIS A 61 -0.25 -5.37 -6.73
N SER A 62 0.29 -4.16 -6.88
CA SER A 62 1.74 -3.98 -6.90
C SER A 62 2.34 -4.23 -5.51
N PRO A 63 3.62 -4.63 -5.42
CA PRO A 63 4.31 -4.81 -4.15
C PRO A 63 4.31 -3.55 -3.27
N ILE A 64 4.29 -2.37 -3.88
CA ILE A 64 4.25 -1.07 -3.19
C ILE A 64 2.88 -0.85 -2.55
N ASP A 65 1.80 -1.12 -3.28
CA ASP A 65 0.43 -0.99 -2.75
C ASP A 65 0.22 -1.94 -1.56
N LEU A 66 0.72 -3.17 -1.70
CA LEU A 66 0.66 -4.17 -0.64
C LEU A 66 1.50 -3.76 0.59
N ALA A 67 2.65 -3.13 0.38
CA ALA A 67 3.49 -2.64 1.47
C ALA A 67 2.80 -1.56 2.31
N TYR A 68 2.03 -0.68 1.66
CA TYR A 68 1.22 0.32 2.32
C TYR A 68 0.04 -0.30 3.08
N ALA A 69 -0.65 -1.25 2.45
CA ALA A 69 -1.76 -1.98 3.05
C ALA A 69 -1.35 -2.82 4.27
N ALA A 70 -0.12 -3.34 4.28
CA ALA A 70 0.38 -4.21 5.35
C ALA A 70 0.31 -3.56 6.74
N SER A 71 0.52 -2.24 6.82
CA SER A 71 0.44 -1.47 8.08
C SER A 71 -0.94 -1.55 8.75
N ARG A 72 -1.99 -1.75 7.95
CA ARG A 72 -3.39 -1.84 8.40
C ARG A 72 -3.77 -3.24 8.90
N LEU A 73 -2.90 -4.23 8.70
CA LEU A 73 -3.13 -5.60 9.14
C LEU A 73 -2.56 -5.87 10.54
N PRO A 74 -3.12 -6.82 11.30
CA PRO A 74 -2.48 -7.36 12.49
C PRO A 74 -1.07 -7.87 12.15
N PRO A 75 -0.04 -7.64 13.00
CA PRO A 75 1.33 -8.05 12.72
C PRO A 75 1.51 -9.54 12.40
N VAL A 76 0.65 -10.40 12.92
CA VAL A 76 0.68 -11.85 12.68
C VAL A 76 0.29 -12.24 11.27
N ASP A 77 -0.53 -11.42 10.60
CA ASP A 77 -1.05 -11.72 9.26
C ASP A 77 -0.17 -11.13 8.18
N ARG A 78 0.55 -10.03 8.45
CA ARG A 78 1.41 -9.33 7.47
C ARG A 78 2.36 -10.21 6.65
N PRO A 79 3.00 -11.26 7.23
CA PRO A 79 3.89 -12.13 6.46
C PRO A 79 3.23 -12.79 5.25
N ILE A 80 1.92 -13.04 5.29
CA ILE A 80 1.18 -13.66 4.20
C ILE A 80 1.29 -12.86 2.89
N LEU A 81 1.33 -11.53 2.97
CA LEU A 81 1.42 -10.66 1.80
C LEU A 81 2.78 -10.85 1.13
N TYR A 82 3.83 -10.91 1.95
CA TYR A 82 5.19 -11.15 1.50
C TYR A 82 5.36 -12.54 0.86
N GLU A 83 4.76 -13.58 1.46
CA GLU A 83 4.86 -14.95 0.97
C GLU A 83 4.25 -15.12 -0.43
N ASN A 84 3.11 -14.48 -0.68
CA ASN A 84 2.38 -14.58 -1.95
C ASN A 84 2.98 -13.75 -3.09
N LEU A 85 4.07 -13.02 -2.87
CA LEU A 85 4.81 -12.35 -3.96
C LEU A 85 5.60 -13.37 -4.78
N ASN A 86 5.43 -13.32 -6.10
CA ASN A 86 5.91 -14.35 -7.03
C ASN A 86 7.43 -14.31 -7.27
N ASP A 87 8.05 -13.14 -7.22
CA ASP A 87 9.45 -12.96 -7.58
C ASP A 87 10.24 -12.18 -6.51
N ILE A 88 11.57 -12.30 -6.58
CA ILE A 88 12.49 -11.68 -5.62
C ILE A 88 12.44 -10.15 -5.72
N SER A 89 12.27 -9.58 -6.92
CA SER A 89 12.17 -8.12 -7.09
C SER A 89 10.95 -7.58 -6.35
N SER A 90 9.79 -8.21 -6.54
CA SER A 90 8.56 -7.87 -5.83
C SER A 90 8.73 -7.95 -4.31
N LYS A 91 9.38 -9.02 -3.81
CA LYS A 91 9.68 -9.16 -2.39
C LYS A 91 10.59 -8.05 -1.86
N ILE A 92 11.59 -7.63 -2.64
CA ILE A 92 12.48 -6.51 -2.29
C ILE A 92 11.68 -5.20 -2.26
N ASP A 93 10.89 -4.92 -3.30
CA ASP A 93 10.08 -3.71 -3.40
C ASP A 93 9.07 -3.61 -2.25
N PHE A 94 8.46 -4.73 -1.85
CA PHE A 94 7.58 -4.77 -0.69
C PHE A 94 8.32 -4.44 0.61
N ILE A 95 9.48 -5.06 0.86
CA ILE A 95 10.25 -4.90 2.10
C ILE A 95 10.81 -3.48 2.26
N THR A 96 11.24 -2.86 1.15
CA THR A 96 11.79 -1.51 1.15
C THR A 96 10.71 -0.45 1.39
N ASN A 97 9.48 -0.68 0.92
CA ASN A 97 8.37 0.27 1.04
C ASN A 97 7.49 0.07 2.29
N THR A 98 7.63 -1.04 3.02
CA THR A 98 6.83 -1.28 4.22
C THR A 98 7.43 -0.64 5.49
N ASP A 99 6.70 -0.65 6.60
CA ASP A 99 7.18 -0.11 7.87
C ASP A 99 8.12 -1.09 8.61
N SER A 100 8.82 -0.58 9.63
CA SER A 100 9.77 -1.38 10.42
C SER A 100 9.09 -2.52 11.18
N SER A 101 7.87 -2.32 11.65
CA SER A 101 7.12 -3.34 12.41
C SER A 101 6.73 -4.53 11.51
N THR A 102 6.39 -4.25 10.25
CA THR A 102 6.08 -5.24 9.22
C THR A 102 7.31 -6.02 8.81
N ARG A 103 8.47 -5.34 8.62
CA ARG A 103 9.74 -6.03 8.39
C ARG A 103 10.09 -6.99 9.52
N VAL A 104 9.94 -6.57 10.78
CA VAL A 104 10.20 -7.42 11.95
C VAL A 104 9.27 -8.63 11.97
N ALA A 105 7.98 -8.44 11.70
CA ALA A 105 7.02 -9.55 11.62
C ALA A 105 7.40 -10.58 10.56
N ILE A 106 7.83 -10.12 9.37
CA ILE A 106 8.26 -10.98 8.27
C ILE A 106 9.53 -11.75 8.63
N PHE A 107 10.57 -11.07 9.14
CA PHE A 107 11.82 -11.75 9.49
C PHE A 107 11.63 -12.77 10.62
N ARG A 108 10.78 -12.48 11.60
CA ARG A 108 10.42 -13.46 12.64
C ARG A 108 9.73 -14.69 12.02
N HIS A 109 8.79 -14.45 11.11
CA HIS A 109 8.07 -15.54 10.45
C HIS A 109 9.00 -16.45 9.62
N ILE A 110 9.92 -15.87 8.86
CA ILE A 110 10.95 -16.62 8.10
C ILE A 110 11.78 -17.48 9.06
N SER A 111 12.26 -16.88 10.16
CA SER A 111 13.06 -17.60 11.16
C SER A 111 12.27 -18.75 11.80
N ASP A 112 10.99 -18.55 12.13
CA ASP A 112 10.12 -19.59 12.68
C ASP A 112 9.93 -20.76 11.69
N ILE A 113 9.83 -20.48 10.38
CA ILE A 113 9.75 -21.51 9.33
C ILE A 113 11.07 -22.28 9.23
N GLU A 114 12.22 -21.60 9.30
CA GLU A 114 13.53 -22.23 9.25
C GLU A 114 13.77 -23.12 10.48
N VAL A 115 13.41 -22.67 11.67
CA VAL A 115 13.53 -23.46 12.91
C VAL A 115 12.64 -24.71 12.86
N LYS A 116 11.43 -24.62 12.29
CA LYS A 116 10.52 -25.78 12.16
C LYS A 116 11.01 -26.84 11.15
N LYS A 117 11.99 -26.53 10.30
CA LYS A 117 12.56 -27.48 9.32
C LYS A 117 13.71 -28.33 9.88
N VAL A 118 14.17 -28.05 11.10
CA VAL A 118 15.26 -28.75 11.81
C VAL A 118 14.68 -29.80 12.75
#